data_AF-A0A7W1H3F9-F1
#
_entry.id   AF-A0A7W1H3F9-F1
#
_cell.length_a   1.000
_cell.length_b   1.000
_cell.length_c   1.000
_cell.angle_alpha   90.00
_cell.angle_beta   90.00
_cell.angle_gamma   90.00
#
_symmetry.space_group_name_H-M   'P 1'
#
loop_
_entity.id
_entity.type
_entity.pdbx_description
1 polymer ?
#
loop_
_entity_poly.entity_id
_entity_poly.type
_entity_poly.pdbx_seq_one_letter_code
_entity_poly.pdbx_strand_id
1 'polypeptide(L)'
;MGLFDKLKDIVTTDDKEAAAEADEAASKAEAEAEKIKVQAQARADEARRKADEAAAKAGMETSAEAQAAKEQAEADAAEAQRKADEEKAKATAALAERKREAQEQKAKIAARKAKQHAGAAHHEKHKAHAEHKTVTVKAGDTLSEIAARHGVDWREMARLNKLDNPDLIYPGQVFKLPNK
;
A
#
# COMPACT_ATOMS: atom_id res chain seq x y z
N MET A 1 11.05 29.17 6.30
CA MET A 1 10.83 27.71 6.40
C MET A 1 9.34 27.50 6.66
N GLY A 2 8.61 27.10 5.63
CA GLY A 2 7.15 27.19 5.60
C GLY A 2 6.46 26.04 6.33
N LEU A 3 5.34 26.36 6.98
CA LEU A 3 4.42 25.45 7.66
C LEU A 3 3.93 24.27 6.80
N PHE A 4 4.05 24.38 5.48
CA PHE A 4 3.69 23.36 4.49
C PHE A 4 4.70 22.20 4.37
N ASP A 5 5.95 22.39 4.77
CA ASP A 5 6.98 21.33 4.70
C ASP A 5 6.71 20.25 5.78
N LYS A 6 6.33 20.69 6.99
CA LYS A 6 5.97 19.80 8.12
C LYS A 6 4.75 18.90 7.85
N LEU A 7 3.82 19.32 6.99
CA LEU A 7 2.63 18.53 6.65
C LEU A 7 2.92 17.41 5.65
N LYS A 8 3.96 17.58 4.82
CA LYS A 8 4.36 16.57 3.82
C LYS A 8 5.11 15.41 4.48
N ASP A 9 5.92 15.71 5.49
CA ASP A 9 6.65 14.70 6.28
C ASP A 9 5.71 13.84 7.14
N ILE A 10 4.67 14.44 7.74
CA ILE A 10 3.68 13.72 8.56
C ILE A 10 3.00 12.62 7.75
N VAL A 11 2.49 12.93 6.55
CA VAL A 11 1.76 11.96 5.71
C VAL A 11 2.67 10.83 5.21
N THR A 12 3.95 11.10 4.91
CA THR A 12 4.89 10.05 4.49
C THR A 12 5.36 9.15 5.62
N THR A 13 5.22 9.59 6.88
CA THR A 13 5.63 8.82 8.05
C THR A 13 4.57 7.77 8.40
N ASP A 14 3.29 8.15 8.36
CA ASP A 14 2.15 7.22 8.53
C ASP A 14 2.17 6.05 7.52
N ASP A 15 2.46 6.33 6.24
CA ASP A 15 2.55 5.27 5.20
C ASP A 15 3.75 4.31 5.42
N LYS A 16 4.84 4.80 6.03
CA LYS A 16 6.01 3.96 6.39
C LYS A 16 5.74 3.13 7.64
N GLU A 17 5.06 3.70 8.64
CA GLU A 17 4.63 2.98 9.84
C GLU A 17 3.65 1.86 9.48
N ALA A 18 2.67 2.12 8.62
CA ALA A 18 1.72 1.11 8.17
C ALA A 18 2.40 -0.04 7.39
N ALA A 19 3.47 0.24 6.64
CA ALA A 19 4.25 -0.79 5.96
C ALA A 19 5.11 -1.62 6.92
N ALA A 20 5.65 -1.00 7.98
CA ALA A 20 6.41 -1.68 9.01
C ALA A 20 5.52 -2.57 9.91
N GLU A 21 4.32 -2.10 10.28
CA GLU A 21 3.35 -2.90 11.03
C GLU A 21 2.89 -4.13 10.24
N ALA A 22 2.76 -4.01 8.91
CA ALA A 22 2.40 -5.14 8.05
C ALA A 22 3.51 -6.22 8.00
N ASP A 23 4.78 -5.80 8.01
CA ASP A 23 5.93 -6.71 8.06
C ASP A 23 6.04 -7.40 9.43
N GLU A 24 5.82 -6.65 10.52
CA GLU A 24 5.78 -7.21 11.88
C GLU A 24 4.62 -8.20 12.06
N ALA A 25 3.44 -7.90 11.50
CA ALA A 25 2.30 -8.81 11.51
C ALA A 25 2.57 -10.09 10.71
N ALA A 26 3.29 -10.00 9.58
CA ALA A 26 3.71 -11.17 8.81
C ALA A 26 4.69 -12.04 9.61
N SER A 27 5.69 -11.44 10.26
CA SER A 27 6.67 -12.16 11.08
C SER A 27 6.02 -12.86 12.29
N LYS A 28 5.08 -12.19 12.98
CA LYS A 28 4.30 -12.80 14.06
C LYS A 28 3.46 -13.99 13.57
N ALA A 29 2.85 -13.88 12.39
CA ALA A 29 2.07 -14.97 11.81
C ALA A 29 2.94 -16.17 11.41
N GLU A 30 4.16 -15.94 10.92
CA GLU A 30 5.13 -17.02 10.65
C GLU A 30 5.56 -17.73 11.93
N ALA A 31 5.82 -16.99 13.02
CA ALA A 31 6.17 -17.56 14.32
C ALA A 31 5.02 -18.37 14.93
N GLU A 32 3.76 -17.94 14.77
CA GLU A 32 2.59 -18.72 15.20
C GLU A 32 2.43 -20.00 14.37
N ALA A 33 2.64 -19.92 13.04
CA ALA A 33 2.60 -21.09 12.18
C ALA A 33 3.69 -22.12 12.53
N GLU A 34 4.88 -21.67 12.92
CA GLU A 34 5.95 -22.54 13.39
C GLU A 34 5.61 -23.21 14.73
N LYS A 35 5.05 -22.46 15.70
CA LYS A 35 4.55 -23.04 16.96
C LYS A 35 3.48 -24.10 16.73
N ILE A 36 2.56 -23.87 15.80
CA ILE A 36 1.51 -24.84 15.46
C ILE A 36 2.12 -26.11 14.86
N LYS A 37 3.13 -25.99 13.98
CA LYS A 37 3.84 -27.15 13.43
C LYS A 37 4.54 -27.97 14.52
N VAL A 38 5.24 -27.31 15.44
CA VAL A 38 5.94 -27.97 16.56
C VAL A 38 4.95 -28.68 17.48
N GLN A 39 3.81 -28.05 17.81
CA GLN A 39 2.76 -28.69 18.62
C GLN A 39 2.11 -29.88 17.91
N ALA A 40 1.89 -29.80 16.60
CA ALA A 40 1.37 -30.91 15.81
C ALA A 40 2.35 -32.10 15.79
N GLN A 41 3.64 -31.82 15.66
CA GLN A 41 4.69 -32.85 15.69
C GLN A 41 4.80 -33.52 17.08
N ALA A 42 4.73 -32.73 18.16
CA ALA A 42 4.72 -33.27 19.52
C ALA A 42 3.50 -34.17 19.80
N ARG A 43 2.32 -33.83 19.29
CA ARG A 43 1.11 -34.68 19.39
C ARG A 43 1.27 -35.99 18.63
N ALA A 44 1.94 -35.98 17.47
CA ALA A 44 2.22 -37.18 16.70
C ALA A 44 3.20 -38.11 17.43
N ASP A 45 4.26 -37.55 18.03
CA ASP A 45 5.22 -38.32 18.84
C ASP A 45 4.58 -38.91 20.11
N GLU A 46 3.67 -38.17 20.75
CA GLU A 46 2.91 -38.67 21.91
C GLU A 46 1.97 -39.81 21.52
N ALA A 47 1.27 -39.69 20.38
CA ALA A 47 0.41 -40.75 19.86
C ALA A 47 1.21 -42.02 19.56
N ARG A 48 2.41 -41.87 18.97
CA ARG A 48 3.31 -42.99 18.69
C ARG A 48 3.78 -43.68 19.97
N ARG A 49 4.18 -42.91 20.99
CA ARG A 49 4.53 -43.44 22.31
C ARG A 49 3.37 -44.22 22.96
N LYS A 50 2.15 -43.71 22.87
CA LYS A 50 0.97 -44.41 23.41
C LYS A 50 0.70 -45.72 22.64
N ALA A 51 0.92 -45.75 21.34
CA ALA A 51 0.80 -46.97 20.54
C ALA A 51 1.87 -48.01 20.91
N ASP A 52 3.12 -47.58 21.11
CA ASP A 52 4.21 -48.46 21.57
C ASP A 52 3.95 -49.00 22.99
N GLU A 53 3.42 -48.16 23.89
CA GLU A 53 3.05 -48.56 25.26
C GLU A 53 1.86 -49.52 25.27
N ALA A 54 0.86 -49.30 24.41
CA ALA A 54 -0.27 -50.21 24.23
C ALA A 54 0.18 -51.56 23.65
N ALA A 55 1.10 -51.55 22.67
CA ALA A 55 1.69 -52.76 22.11
C ALA A 55 2.52 -53.53 23.15
N ALA A 56 3.24 -52.83 24.03
CA ALA A 56 3.97 -53.44 25.14
C ALA A 56 3.02 -54.05 26.19
N LYS A 57 1.88 -53.41 26.47
CA LYS A 57 0.83 -53.95 27.36
C LYS A 57 0.06 -55.13 26.74
N ALA A 58 -0.05 -55.19 25.41
CA ALA A 58 -0.72 -56.26 24.66
C ALA A 58 0.13 -57.53 24.47
N GLY A 59 1.29 -57.63 25.12
CA GLY A 59 2.06 -58.87 25.19
C GLY A 59 1.25 -60.00 25.82
N MET A 60 0.80 -60.93 24.96
CA MET A 60 0.24 -62.26 25.23
C MET A 60 -1.22 -62.33 25.71
N GLU A 61 -2.18 -62.32 24.76
CA GLU A 61 -3.23 -63.34 24.58
C GLU A 61 -4.22 -62.89 23.49
N THR A 62 -4.36 -63.67 22.42
CA THR A 62 -5.29 -63.37 21.31
C THR A 62 -6.73 -63.70 21.72
N SER A 63 -7.37 -62.79 22.46
CA SER A 63 -8.84 -62.74 22.61
C SER A 63 -9.43 -61.83 21.52
N ALA A 64 -10.67 -62.11 21.10
CA ALA A 64 -11.46 -61.22 20.24
C ALA A 64 -11.53 -59.78 20.81
N GLU A 65 -11.37 -59.61 22.13
CA GLU A 65 -11.28 -58.31 22.79
C GLU A 65 -9.99 -57.55 22.47
N ALA A 66 -8.87 -58.25 22.25
CA ALA A 66 -7.61 -57.63 21.83
C ALA A 66 -7.68 -57.15 20.37
N GLN A 67 -8.41 -57.87 19.51
CA GLN A 67 -8.69 -57.42 18.14
C GLN A 67 -9.66 -56.23 18.15
N ALA A 68 -10.75 -56.28 18.94
CA ALA A 68 -11.69 -55.17 19.07
C ALA A 68 -11.03 -53.92 19.65
N ALA A 69 -10.14 -54.06 20.64
CA ALA A 69 -9.38 -52.93 21.20
C ALA A 69 -8.40 -52.33 20.19
N LYS A 70 -7.79 -53.16 19.34
CA LYS A 70 -6.90 -52.70 18.26
C LYS A 70 -7.66 -51.95 17.16
N GLU A 71 -8.81 -52.48 16.76
CA GLU A 71 -9.66 -51.87 15.72
C GLU A 71 -10.28 -50.54 16.21
N GLN A 72 -10.68 -50.49 17.49
CA GLN A 72 -11.12 -49.25 18.13
C GLN A 72 -9.97 -48.22 18.21
N ALA A 73 -8.76 -48.64 18.59
CA ALA A 73 -7.60 -47.75 18.63
C ALA A 73 -7.19 -47.22 17.24
N GLU A 74 -7.31 -48.04 16.18
CA GLU A 74 -7.11 -47.58 14.79
C GLU A 74 -8.20 -46.61 14.34
N ALA A 75 -9.45 -46.82 14.75
CA ALA A 75 -10.56 -45.89 14.48
C ALA A 75 -10.35 -44.54 15.18
N ASP A 76 -9.97 -44.55 16.46
CA ASP A 76 -9.66 -43.34 17.23
C ASP A 76 -8.44 -42.59 16.65
N ALA A 77 -7.42 -43.33 16.18
CA ALA A 77 -6.26 -42.75 15.49
C ALA A 77 -6.64 -42.12 14.14
N ALA A 78 -7.50 -42.79 13.36
CA ALA A 78 -8.01 -42.27 12.10
C ALA A 78 -8.89 -41.01 12.29
N GLU A 79 -9.70 -40.98 13.35
CA GLU A 79 -10.49 -39.80 13.71
C GLU A 79 -9.61 -38.63 14.15
N ALA A 80 -8.59 -38.89 14.98
CA ALA A 80 -7.62 -37.89 15.38
C ALA A 80 -6.86 -37.31 14.17
N GLN A 81 -6.48 -38.16 13.21
CA GLN A 81 -5.83 -37.75 11.97
C GLN A 81 -6.75 -36.87 11.11
N ARG A 82 -8.03 -37.25 10.95
CA ARG A 82 -9.02 -36.44 10.22
C ARG A 82 -9.23 -35.06 10.84
N LYS A 83 -9.31 -34.98 12.16
CA LYS A 83 -9.41 -33.69 12.88
C LYS A 83 -8.16 -32.83 12.69
N ALA A 84 -6.97 -33.43 12.69
CA ALA A 84 -5.73 -32.73 12.43
C ALA A 84 -5.64 -32.19 10.99
N ASP A 85 -6.05 -32.98 10.00
CA ASP A 85 -6.08 -32.56 8.59
C ASP A 85 -7.13 -31.47 8.35
N GLU A 86 -8.28 -31.53 9.03
CA GLU A 86 -9.31 -30.48 8.99
C GLU A 86 -8.82 -29.16 9.60
N GLU A 87 -8.17 -29.21 10.76
CA GLU A 87 -7.54 -28.03 11.38
C GLU A 87 -6.46 -27.43 10.49
N LYS A 88 -5.62 -28.27 9.87
CA LYS A 88 -4.59 -27.85 8.93
C LYS A 88 -5.20 -27.20 7.69
N ALA A 89 -6.31 -27.73 7.17
CA ALA A 89 -7.04 -27.17 6.04
C ALA A 89 -7.69 -25.81 6.39
N LYS A 90 -8.27 -25.68 7.59
CA LYS A 90 -8.80 -24.40 8.09
C LYS A 90 -7.70 -23.36 8.26
N ALA A 91 -6.54 -23.75 8.80
CA ALA A 91 -5.40 -22.87 8.98
C ALA A 91 -4.81 -22.39 7.63
N THR A 92 -4.71 -23.26 6.63
CA THR A 92 -4.24 -22.86 5.29
C THR A 92 -5.25 -21.97 4.57
N ALA A 93 -6.56 -22.23 4.70
CA ALA A 93 -7.60 -21.36 4.17
C ALA A 93 -7.57 -19.97 4.81
N ALA A 94 -7.44 -19.88 6.14
CA ALA A 94 -7.33 -18.61 6.86
C ALA A 94 -6.07 -17.82 6.46
N LEU A 95 -4.94 -18.50 6.24
CA LEU A 95 -3.71 -17.86 5.74
C LEU A 95 -3.88 -17.33 4.31
N ALA A 96 -4.57 -18.06 3.43
CA ALA A 96 -4.84 -17.62 2.06
C ALA A 96 -5.76 -16.39 2.03
N GLU A 97 -6.77 -16.35 2.89
CA GLU A 97 -7.69 -15.21 3.01
C GLU A 97 -6.96 -13.96 3.51
N ARG A 98 -6.18 -14.07 4.60
CA ARG A 98 -5.36 -12.96 5.12
C ARG A 98 -4.37 -12.42 4.07
N LYS A 99 -3.75 -13.30 3.26
CA LYS A 99 -2.87 -12.88 2.16
C LYS A 99 -3.63 -12.12 1.07
N ARG A 100 -4.86 -12.53 0.74
CA ARG A 100 -5.70 -11.85 -0.23
C ARG A 100 -6.11 -10.47 0.25
N GLU A 101 -6.52 -10.35 1.51
CA GLU A 101 -6.85 -9.06 2.14
C GLU A 101 -5.65 -8.12 2.16
N ALA A 102 -4.46 -8.62 2.52
CA ALA A 102 -3.23 -7.83 2.50
C ALA A 102 -2.87 -7.33 1.09
N GLN A 103 -3.04 -8.17 0.06
CA GLN A 103 -2.85 -7.75 -1.33
C GLN A 103 -3.86 -6.70 -1.77
N GLU A 104 -5.13 -6.82 -1.34
CA GLU A 104 -6.16 -5.83 -1.62
C GLU A 104 -5.87 -4.48 -0.95
N GLN A 105 -5.42 -4.49 0.31
CA GLN A 105 -5.01 -3.28 1.01
C GLN A 105 -3.81 -2.62 0.32
N LYS A 106 -2.81 -3.41 -0.10
CA LYS A 106 -1.66 -2.91 -0.88
C LYS A 106 -2.10 -2.29 -2.21
N ALA A 107 -3.06 -2.91 -2.90
CA ALA A 107 -3.64 -2.37 -4.13
C ALA A 107 -4.43 -1.06 -3.89
N LYS A 108 -5.18 -0.96 -2.78
CA LYS A 108 -5.90 0.26 -2.38
C LYS A 108 -4.94 1.41 -2.06
N ILE A 109 -3.85 1.13 -1.35
CA ILE A 109 -2.79 2.11 -1.06
C ILE A 109 -2.12 2.57 -2.36
N ALA A 110 -1.78 1.65 -3.26
CA ALA A 110 -1.23 1.99 -4.57
C ALA A 110 -2.20 2.84 -5.41
N ALA A 111 -3.50 2.53 -5.39
CA ALA A 111 -4.53 3.29 -6.09
C ALA A 111 -4.75 4.69 -5.48
N ARG A 112 -4.70 4.83 -4.15
CA ARG A 112 -4.74 6.14 -3.47
C ARG A 112 -3.52 6.99 -3.84
N LYS A 113 -2.32 6.38 -3.83
CA LYS A 113 -1.08 7.03 -4.26
C LYS A 113 -1.15 7.49 -5.71
N ALA A 114 -1.67 6.64 -6.61
CA ALA A 114 -1.87 7.01 -8.02
C ALA A 114 -2.85 8.19 -8.19
N LYS A 115 -3.95 8.23 -7.42
CA LYS A 115 -4.91 9.35 -7.44
C LYS A 115 -4.33 10.64 -6.82
N GLN A 116 -3.53 10.54 -5.76
CA GLN A 116 -2.86 11.68 -5.15
C GLN A 116 -1.79 12.29 -6.07
N HIS A 117 -1.04 11.47 -6.80
CA HIS A 117 -0.10 11.95 -7.83
C HIS A 117 -0.80 12.44 -9.11
N ALA A 118 -1.98 11.90 -9.45
CA ALA A 118 -2.83 12.47 -10.50
C ALA A 118 -3.41 13.84 -10.10
N GLY A 119 -3.68 14.07 -8.81
CA GLY A 119 -4.04 15.38 -8.25
C GLY A 119 -2.90 16.41 -8.31
N ALA A 120 -1.64 15.96 -8.15
CA ALA A 120 -0.46 16.80 -8.35
C ALA A 120 -0.24 17.15 -9.84
N ALA A 121 -0.54 16.24 -10.77
CA ALA A 121 -0.58 16.54 -12.21
C ALA A 121 -1.74 17.47 -12.60
N HIS A 122 -2.81 17.53 -11.79
CA HIS A 122 -3.92 18.46 -11.99
C HIS A 122 -3.66 19.85 -11.39
N HIS A 123 -2.70 20.05 -10.47
CA HIS A 123 -2.31 21.40 -10.04
C HIS A 123 -1.29 22.07 -10.98
N GLU A 124 -0.65 21.32 -11.88
CA GLU A 124 0.03 21.90 -13.05
C GLU A 124 -0.90 22.09 -14.24
N LYS A 125 -1.93 21.24 -14.41
CA LYS A 125 -2.82 21.28 -15.59
C LYS A 125 -4.14 22.04 -15.39
N HIS A 126 -4.50 22.41 -14.15
CA HIS A 126 -5.61 23.32 -13.82
C HIS A 126 -5.14 24.63 -13.19
N LYS A 127 -3.93 25.08 -13.54
CA LYS A 127 -3.83 26.51 -13.83
C LYS A 127 -4.54 26.68 -15.17
N ALA A 128 -5.85 26.93 -15.08
CA ALA A 128 -6.72 27.17 -16.22
C ALA A 128 -5.94 27.89 -17.31
N HIS A 129 -6.05 27.36 -18.54
CA HIS A 129 -5.59 28.00 -19.76
C HIS A 129 -6.37 29.32 -19.90
N ALA A 130 -6.02 30.30 -19.07
CA ALA A 130 -6.23 31.70 -19.34
C ALA A 130 -5.38 31.93 -20.58
N GLU A 131 -6.00 31.77 -21.75
CA GLU A 131 -5.42 32.20 -23.00
C GLU A 131 -5.19 33.71 -22.88
N HIS A 132 -4.01 34.07 -22.40
CA HIS A 132 -3.59 35.45 -22.35
C HIS A 132 -3.45 35.92 -23.79
N LYS A 133 -4.18 36.98 -24.15
CA LYS A 133 -3.93 37.68 -25.41
C LYS A 133 -2.46 38.10 -25.44
N THR A 134 -1.80 37.91 -26.57
CA THR A 134 -0.39 38.30 -26.74
C THR A 134 -0.25 39.50 -27.64
N VAL A 135 0.79 40.30 -27.40
CA VAL A 135 1.14 41.46 -28.22
C VAL A 135 2.63 41.43 -28.54
N THR A 136 2.97 41.72 -29.79
CA THR A 136 4.35 41.82 -30.26
C THR A 136 4.79 43.29 -30.23
N VAL A 137 5.89 43.57 -29.54
CA VAL A 137 6.51 44.91 -29.48
C VAL A 137 6.97 45.34 -30.86
N LYS A 138 6.66 46.56 -31.25
CA LYS A 138 7.15 47.21 -32.47
C LYS A 138 8.25 48.22 -32.14
N ALA A 139 9.04 48.61 -33.14
CA ALA A 139 10.05 49.64 -32.98
C ALA A 139 9.42 50.95 -32.51
N GLY A 140 9.92 51.49 -31.38
CA GLY A 140 9.41 52.71 -30.75
C GLY A 140 8.31 52.49 -29.71
N ASP A 141 7.82 51.27 -29.51
CA ASP A 141 6.85 50.99 -28.45
C ASP A 141 7.50 51.03 -27.06
N THR A 142 6.73 51.50 -26.08
CA THR A 142 7.05 51.35 -24.65
C THR A 142 6.06 50.40 -23.97
N LEU A 143 6.47 49.76 -22.88
CA LEU A 143 5.60 48.83 -22.14
C LEU A 143 4.33 49.53 -21.64
N SER A 144 4.48 50.77 -21.16
CA SER A 144 3.37 51.62 -20.70
C SER A 144 2.38 51.95 -21.81
N GLU A 145 2.86 52.28 -23.02
CA GLU A 145 1.98 52.60 -24.15
C GLU A 145 1.26 51.36 -24.69
N ILE A 146 1.93 50.21 -24.73
CA ILE A 146 1.30 48.93 -25.08
C ILE A 146 0.20 48.60 -24.06
N ALA A 147 0.51 48.67 -22.76
CA ALA A 147 -0.43 48.38 -21.70
C ALA A 147 -1.65 49.32 -21.74
N ALA A 148 -1.42 50.62 -21.94
CA ALA A 148 -2.49 51.62 -22.07
C ALA A 148 -3.40 51.35 -23.27
N ARG A 149 -2.84 51.00 -24.44
CA ARG A 149 -3.62 50.63 -25.64
C ARG A 149 -4.53 49.43 -25.42
N HIS A 150 -4.12 48.50 -24.56
CA HIS A 150 -4.91 47.31 -24.22
C HIS A 150 -5.74 47.48 -22.94
N GLY A 151 -5.67 48.63 -22.28
CA GLY A 151 -6.40 48.93 -21.04
C GLY A 151 -6.03 48.01 -19.89
N VAL A 152 -4.75 47.65 -19.77
CA VAL A 152 -4.18 46.85 -18.68
C VAL A 152 -3.12 47.64 -17.93
N ASP A 153 -2.81 47.23 -16.69
CA ASP A 153 -1.74 47.84 -15.92
C ASP A 153 -0.37 47.31 -16.35
N TRP A 154 0.57 48.22 -16.63
CA TRP A 154 1.90 47.87 -17.12
C TRP A 154 2.75 47.15 -16.05
N ARG A 155 2.53 47.41 -14.76
CA ARG A 155 3.26 46.73 -13.67
C ARG A 155 2.80 45.29 -13.55
N GLU A 156 1.50 45.07 -13.66
CA GLU A 156 0.94 43.73 -13.67
C GLU A 156 1.37 42.95 -14.92
N MET A 157 1.42 43.62 -16.08
CA MET A 157 1.96 43.05 -17.31
C MET A 157 3.46 42.69 -17.18
N ALA A 158 4.27 43.55 -16.56
CA ALA A 158 5.69 43.27 -16.29
C ALA A 158 5.86 42.05 -15.36
N ARG A 159 5.07 42.00 -14.29
CA ARG A 159 5.08 40.89 -13.32
C ARG A 159 4.65 39.57 -13.96
N LEU A 160 3.61 39.60 -14.79
CA LEU A 160 3.09 38.43 -15.50
C LEU A 160 4.14 37.84 -16.46
N ASN A 161 4.89 38.70 -17.13
CA ASN A 161 5.91 38.31 -18.11
C ASN A 161 7.32 38.19 -17.51
N LYS A 162 7.46 38.34 -16.18
CA LYS A 162 8.73 38.22 -15.45
C LYS A 162 9.82 39.14 -16.03
N LEU A 163 9.47 40.39 -16.30
CA LEU A 163 10.44 41.39 -16.74
C LEU A 163 11.31 41.83 -15.57
N ASP A 164 12.62 41.63 -15.69
CA ASP A 164 13.62 42.14 -14.73
C ASP A 164 13.76 43.66 -14.83
N ASN A 165 13.68 44.21 -16.06
CA ASN A 165 13.71 45.65 -16.29
C ASN A 165 12.55 46.05 -17.22
N PRO A 166 11.49 46.70 -16.71
CA PRO A 166 10.31 47.08 -17.49
C PRO A 166 10.58 48.20 -18.51
N ASP A 167 11.67 48.97 -18.34
CA ASP A 167 12.04 50.06 -19.24
C ASP A 167 12.86 49.57 -20.46
N LEU A 168 13.33 48.32 -20.43
CA LEU A 168 14.14 47.72 -21.49
C LEU A 168 13.36 46.62 -22.21
N ILE A 169 12.65 47.01 -23.27
CA ILE A 169 11.95 46.08 -24.18
C ILE A 169 12.48 46.20 -25.60
N TYR A 170 12.41 45.11 -26.36
CA TYR A 170 12.96 45.04 -27.72
C TYR A 170 11.87 44.74 -28.75
N PRO A 171 11.95 45.33 -29.95
CA PRO A 171 11.05 45.00 -31.05
C PRO A 171 11.08 43.51 -31.36
N GLY A 172 9.90 42.91 -31.60
CA GLY A 172 9.73 41.48 -31.82
C GLY A 172 9.47 40.66 -30.56
N GLN A 173 9.64 41.22 -29.36
CA GLN A 173 9.26 40.53 -28.13
C GLN A 173 7.76 40.33 -28.03
N VAL A 174 7.33 39.17 -27.52
CA VAL A 174 5.92 38.83 -27.36
C VAL A 174 5.57 38.84 -25.87
N PHE A 175 4.60 39.67 -25.50
CA PHE A 175 4.12 39.81 -24.13
C PHE A 175 2.71 39.25 -23.96
N LYS A 176 2.48 38.58 -22.84
CA LYS A 176 1.16 38.13 -22.37
C LYS A 176 0.43 39.27 -21.68
N LEU A 177 -0.81 39.52 -22.07
CA LEU A 177 -1.67 40.50 -21.42
C LEU A 177 -2.36 39.87 -20.20
N PRO A 178 -2.41 40.54 -19.04
CA PRO A 178 -3.19 40.08 -17.91
C PRO A 178 -4.68 40.09 -18.27
N ASN A 179 -5.42 39.11 -17.75
CA ASN A 179 -6.87 39.09 -17.86
C ASN A 179 -7.45 40.13 -16.88
N LYS A 180 -8.49 40.85 -17.31
CA LYS A 180 -9.22 41.80 -16.46
C LYS A 180 -10.03 41.09 -15.39
#